data_AF-A0A2R8F057-F1
#
_entry.id   AF-A0A2R8F057-F1
#
_cell.length_a   1.000
_cell.length_b   1.000
_cell.length_c   1.000
_cell.angle_alpha   90.00
_cell.angle_beta   90.00
_cell.angle_gamma   90.00
#
_symmetry.space_group_name_H-M   'P 1'
#
loop_
_entity.id
_entity.type
_entity.pdbx_description
1 polymer ?
#
loop_
_entity_poly.entity_id
_entity_poly.type
_entity_poly.pdbx_seq_one_letter_code
_entity_poly.pdbx_strand_id
1 'polypeptide(L)'
;MVLEYLREYRTYFHICQNYGISESSAYKAVKWVEDTLVKHLNFALTGRKAIMKSDMNYEVVLIDATETPIERPKKQKFYYS
;
A
#
# COMPACT_ATOMS: atom_id res chain seq x y z
N MET A 1 -11.66 -5.68 6.99
CA MET A 1 -10.31 -5.71 7.63
C MET A 1 -9.26 -5.02 6.76
N VAL A 2 -8.70 -5.63 5.71
CA VAL A 2 -7.64 -4.99 4.89
C VAL A 2 -8.14 -3.82 4.05
N LEU A 3 -9.33 -3.95 3.45
CA LEU A 3 -9.91 -2.85 2.66
C LEU A 3 -10.27 -1.62 3.50
N GLU A 4 -10.65 -1.81 4.77
CA GLU A 4 -10.87 -0.70 5.72
C GLU A 4 -9.57 0.05 6.03
N TYR A 5 -8.44 -0.66 6.07
CA TYR A 5 -7.13 -0.04 6.20
C TYR A 5 -6.74 0.72 4.93
N LEU A 6 -6.89 0.10 3.75
CA LEU A 6 -6.41 0.66 2.48
C LEU A 6 -7.31 1.73 1.85
N ARG A 7 -8.64 1.63 2.01
CA ARG A 7 -9.60 2.57 1.39
C ARG A 7 -10.10 3.62 2.37
N GLU A 8 -10.32 3.25 3.62
CA GLU A 8 -10.91 4.12 4.63
C GLU A 8 -9.89 4.67 5.63
N TYR A 9 -8.61 4.25 5.51
CA TYR A 9 -7.53 4.64 6.41
C TYR A 9 -7.84 4.43 7.90
N ARG A 10 -8.68 3.43 8.23
CA ARG A 10 -8.99 3.10 9.62
C ARG A 10 -7.74 2.59 10.34
N THR A 11 -7.57 2.98 11.60
CA THR A 11 -6.46 2.49 12.43
C THR A 11 -6.60 1.00 12.73
N TYR A 12 -5.49 0.33 13.02
CA TYR A 12 -5.52 -1.08 13.43
C TYR A 12 -6.38 -1.29 14.68
N PHE A 13 -6.39 -0.34 15.61
CA PHE A 13 -7.29 -0.32 16.76
C PHE A 13 -8.78 -0.34 16.36
N HIS A 14 -9.22 0.53 15.43
CA HIS A 14 -10.63 0.53 14.97
C HIS A 14 -10.98 -0.79 14.29
N ILE A 15 -10.08 -1.30 13.45
CA ILE A 15 -10.27 -2.56 12.74
C ILE A 15 -10.34 -3.71 13.75
N CYS A 16 -9.46 -3.75 14.75
CA CYS A 16 -9.43 -4.85 15.71
C CYS A 16 -10.70 -4.88 16.58
N GLN A 17 -11.25 -3.71 16.94
CA GLN A 17 -12.54 -3.60 17.62
C GLN A 17 -13.71 -4.14 16.79
N ASN A 18 -13.79 -3.79 15.50
CA ASN A 18 -14.85 -4.26 14.62
C ASN A 18 -14.86 -5.78 14.43
N TYR A 19 -13.68 -6.40 14.41
CA TYR A 19 -13.53 -7.84 14.13
C TYR A 19 -13.26 -8.69 15.39
N GLY A 20 -13.21 -8.09 16.58
CA GLY A 20 -12.98 -8.80 17.84
C GLY A 20 -11.62 -9.50 17.93
N ILE A 21 -10.59 -8.93 17.29
CA ILE A 21 -9.22 -9.49 17.27
C ILE A 21 -8.25 -8.57 17.99
N SER A 22 -7.04 -9.06 18.27
CA SER A 22 -5.96 -8.18 18.77
C SER A 22 -5.46 -7.25 17.67
N GLU A 23 -4.99 -6.06 18.05
CA GLU A 23 -4.38 -5.10 17.11
C GLU A 23 -3.17 -5.71 16.38
N SER A 24 -2.37 -6.53 17.08
CA SER A 24 -1.25 -7.25 16.49
C SER A 24 -1.67 -8.26 15.42
N SER A 25 -2.83 -8.90 15.59
CA SER A 25 -3.40 -9.83 14.62
C SER A 25 -3.91 -9.09 13.38
N ALA A 26 -4.57 -7.94 13.58
CA ALA A 26 -5.01 -7.07 12.50
C ALA A 26 -3.82 -6.60 11.65
N TYR A 27 -2.76 -6.11 12.30
CA TYR A 27 -1.51 -5.71 11.63
C TYR A 27 -0.90 -6.85 10.81
N LYS A 28 -0.70 -8.04 11.42
CA LYS A 28 -0.10 -9.20 10.73
C LYS A 28 -0.91 -9.61 9.51
N ALA A 29 -2.23 -9.61 9.61
CA ALA A 29 -3.10 -10.00 8.51
C ALA A 29 -3.10 -8.97 7.37
N VAL A 30 -3.16 -7.67 7.69
CA VAL A 30 -3.00 -6.60 6.69
C VAL A 30 -1.65 -6.73 6.00
N LYS A 31 -0.58 -6.91 6.78
CA LYS A 31 0.77 -6.98 6.23
C LYS A 31 0.99 -8.19 5.33
N TRP A 32 0.44 -9.34 5.71
CA TRP A 32 0.46 -10.55 4.90
C TRP A 32 -0.23 -10.35 3.54
N VAL A 33 -1.39 -9.68 3.51
CA VAL A 33 -2.09 -9.39 2.25
C VAL A 33 -1.29 -8.43 1.38
N GLU A 34 -0.77 -7.33 1.95
CA GLU A 34 0.08 -6.39 1.22
C GLU A 34 1.29 -7.08 0.59
N ASP A 35 2.03 -7.86 1.38
CA ASP A 35 3.24 -8.53 0.91
C ASP A 35 2.94 -9.58 -0.16
N THR A 36 1.75 -10.19 -0.12
CA THR A 36 1.28 -11.13 -1.14
C THR A 36 0.95 -10.40 -2.44
N LEU A 37 0.24 -9.27 -2.36
CA LEU A 37 -0.12 -8.45 -3.52
C LEU A 37 1.13 -7.86 -4.21
N VAL A 38 2.08 -7.35 -3.44
CA VAL A 38 3.33 -6.77 -3.96
C VAL A 38 4.17 -7.80 -4.71
N LYS A 39 4.16 -9.07 -4.28
CA LYS A 39 4.90 -10.15 -4.95
C LYS A 39 4.26 -10.64 -6.24
N HIS A 40 2.97 -10.37 -6.43
CA HIS A 40 2.22 -10.92 -7.54
C HIS A 40 2.42 -10.05 -8.80
N LEU A 41 2.93 -10.65 -9.88
CA LEU A 41 3.32 -9.91 -11.10
C LEU A 41 2.19 -9.07 -11.70
N ASN A 42 0.94 -9.51 -11.61
CA ASN A 42 -0.20 -8.75 -12.15
C ASN A 42 -0.42 -7.39 -11.47
N PHE A 43 0.03 -7.22 -10.21
CA PHE A 43 -0.04 -5.96 -9.48
C PHE A 43 1.32 -5.22 -9.48
N ALA A 44 2.37 -5.85 -9.99
CA ALA A 44 3.66 -5.21 -10.16
C ALA A 44 3.54 -4.16 -11.27
N LEU A 45 3.90 -2.92 -10.95
CA LEU A 45 4.05 -1.89 -11.97
C LEU A 45 5.13 -2.34 -12.96
N THR A 46 4.77 -2.37 -14.24
CA THR A 46 5.76 -2.55 -15.29
C THR A 46 6.81 -1.45 -15.18
N GLY A 47 8.08 -1.77 -15.48
CA GLY A 47 9.17 -0.83 -15.30
C GLY A 47 8.91 0.51 -16.00
N ARG A 48 9.46 1.62 -15.49
CA ARG A 48 9.22 3.00 -15.98
C ARG A 48 9.22 3.16 -17.52
N LYS A 49 10.07 2.38 -18.22
CA LYS A 49 10.19 2.40 -19.69
C LYS A 49 9.09 1.61 -20.42
N ALA A 50 8.49 0.60 -19.78
CA ALA A 50 7.37 -0.16 -20.33
C ALA A 50 6.06 0.65 -20.29
N ILE A 51 5.89 1.49 -19.26
CA ILE A 51 4.76 2.44 -19.15
C ILE A 51 4.78 3.45 -20.32
N MET A 52 5.95 3.85 -20.83
CA MET A 52 6.03 4.77 -21.97
C MET A 52 5.79 4.10 -23.34
N LYS A 53 5.85 2.77 -23.41
CA LYS A 53 5.85 2.00 -24.67
C LYS A 53 4.51 1.32 -24.98
N SER A 54 3.49 1.47 -24.16
CA SER A 54 2.21 0.81 -24.43
C SER A 54 1.39 1.66 -25.41
N ASP A 55 0.93 1.02 -26.49
CA ASP A 55 0.01 1.58 -27.49
C ASP A 55 -1.43 1.69 -26.96
N MET A 56 -1.63 1.63 -25.64
CA MET A 56 -2.95 1.83 -25.04
C MET A 56 -3.26 3.33 -24.97
N ASN A 57 -4.43 3.73 -25.47
CA ASN A 57 -5.02 5.03 -25.16
C ASN A 57 -5.25 5.08 -23.64
N TYR A 58 -4.29 5.66 -22.91
CA TYR A 58 -4.46 5.91 -21.50
C TYR A 58 -5.59 6.93 -21.32
N GLU A 59 -6.62 6.54 -20.59
CA GLU A 59 -7.53 7.52 -19.99
C GLU A 59 -6.73 8.17 -18.85
N VAL A 60 -5.95 9.21 -19.19
CA VAL A 60 -5.12 9.92 -18.22
C VAL A 60 -6.04 10.72 -17.31
N VAL A 61 -6.31 10.17 -16.13
CA VAL A 61 -6.98 10.93 -15.06
C VAL A 61 -5.93 11.76 -14.35
N LEU A 62 -5.99 13.08 -14.55
CA LEU A 62 -5.17 14.02 -13.80
C LEU A 62 -5.76 14.10 -12.37
N ILE A 63 -5.11 13.43 -11.42
CA ILE A 63 -5.50 13.48 -10.01
C ILE A 63 -4.62 14.52 -9.32
N ASP A 64 -5.22 15.64 -8.91
CA ASP A 64 -4.57 16.58 -8.00
C ASP A 64 -4.53 15.93 -6.61
N ALA A 65 -3.34 15.48 -6.21
CA ALA A 65 -3.12 14.85 -4.92
C ALA A 65 -2.63 15.91 -3.94
N THR A 66 -3.52 16.39 -3.06
CA THR A 66 -3.10 17.18 -1.90
C THR A 66 -2.46 16.23 -0.88
N GLU A 67 -1.13 16.27 -0.78
CA GLU A 67 -0.42 15.52 0.26
C GLU A 67 -0.75 16.11 1.64
N THR A 68 -1.33 15.31 2.54
CA THR A 68 -1.36 15.63 3.97
C THR A 68 -0.03 15.26 4.59
N PRO A 69 0.48 16.01 5.58
CA PRO A 69 1.73 15.67 6.24
C PRO A 69 1.57 14.33 6.98
N ILE A 70 2.18 13.29 6.44
CA ILE A 70 2.34 11.97 7.07
C ILE A 70 3.83 11.79 7.39
N GLU A 71 4.11 11.19 8.54
CA GLU A 71 5.48 10.84 8.95
C GLU A 71 6.04 9.75 8.02
N ARG A 72 6.72 10.19 6.95
CA ARG A 72 7.37 9.30 6.00
C ARG A 72 8.61 8.67 6.66
N PRO A 73 8.73 7.34 6.73
CA PRO A 73 9.94 6.69 7.25
C PRO A 73 11.15 7.12 6.43
N LYS A 74 12.17 7.71 7.08
CA LYS A 74 13.43 8.05 6.43
C LYS A 74 14.16 6.76 6.03
N LYS A 75 14.58 6.65 4.77
CA LYS A 75 15.42 5.52 4.31
C LYS A 75 16.69 5.45 5.15
N GLN A 76 16.84 4.40 5.96
CA GLN A 76 18.10 4.10 6.64
C GLN A 76 19.05 3.39 5.68
N LYS A 77 20.26 3.95 5.51
CA LYS A 77 21.39 3.29 4.86
C LYS A 77 22.07 2.41 5.91
N PHE A 78 21.58 1.21 6.16
CA PHE A 78 22.35 0.25 6.97
C PHE A 78 23.46 -0.33 6.09
N TYR A 79 24.69 0.12 6.32
CA TYR A 79 25.88 -0.66 6.05
C TYR A 79 26.06 -1.56 7.27
N TYR A 80 25.80 -2.86 7.14
CA TYR A 80 26.23 -3.81 8.15
C TYR A 80 27.71 -4.10 7.90
N SER A 81 28.54 -3.79 8.90
CA SER A 81 29.94 -4.21 9.02
C SER A 81 30.06 -5.71 9.27
#